data_AF-A0A920M946-F1
#
_entry.id   AF-A0A920M946-F1
#
_cell.length_a   1.000
_cell.length_b   1.000
_cell.length_c   1.000
_cell.angle_alpha   90.00
_cell.angle_beta   90.00
_cell.angle_gamma   90.00
#
_symmetry.space_group_name_H-M   'P 1'
#
loop_
_entity.id
_entity.type
_entity.pdbx_description
1 polymer ?
#
loop_
_entity_poly.entity_id
_entity_poly.type
_entity_poly.pdbx_seq_one_letter_code
_entity_poly.pdbx_strand_id
1 'polypeptide(L)' 'MQGNALNMGKRLKSGLEEVVSPTSWIGDLRGRGLMVALEIVGTDSGSGNTEPYPERAAEFLET' A
#
# COMPACT_ATOMS: atom_id res chain seq x y z
N MET A 1 13.98 16.76 16.83
CA MET A 1 12.85 15.81 16.73
C MET A 1 12.55 15.31 15.30
N GLN A 2 12.93 16.01 14.22
CA GLN A 2 12.65 15.57 12.83
C GLN A 2 13.35 14.27 12.38
N GLY A 3 14.51 13.94 12.96
CA GLY A 3 15.25 12.71 12.60
C GLY A 3 14.51 11.42 12.94
N ASN A 4 13.69 11.40 14.00
CA ASN A 4 12.96 10.19 14.40
C ASN A 4 11.86 9.82 13.39
N ALA A 5 11.04 10.79 12.99
CA ALA A 5 9.97 10.57 12.01
C ALA A 5 10.52 10.15 10.65
N LEU A 6 11.67 10.69 10.24
CA LEU A 6 12.35 10.29 9.00
C LEU A 6 12.88 8.84 9.09
N ASN A 7 13.57 8.49 10.18
CA ASN A 7 14.14 7.15 10.35
C ASN A 7 13.06 6.08 10.51
N MET A 8 12.01 6.37 11.29
CA MET A 8 10.88 5.46 11.45
C MET A 8 10.06 5.34 10.17
N GLY A 9 9.88 6.44 9.42
CA GLY A 9 9.23 6.42 8.12
C GLY A 9 9.96 5.55 7.10
N LYS A 10 11.30 5.65 7.04
CA LYS A 10 12.13 4.77 6.20
C LYS A 10 11.98 3.30 6.59
N ARG A 11 12.02 2.99 7.89
CA ARG A 11 11.84 1.64 8.40
C ARG A 11 10.46 1.09 8.04
N LEU A 12 9.41 1.88 8.25
CA LEU A 12 8.03 1.52 7.91
C LEU A 12 7.90 1.23 6.42
N LYS A 13 8.38 2.14 5.56
CA LYS A 13 8.29 1.97 4.10
C LYS A 13 9.04 0.72 3.64
N SER A 14 10.28 0.51 4.11
CA SER A 14 11.07 -0.67 3.77
C SER A 14 10.38 -1.98 4.17
N GLY A 15 9.77 -2.04 5.35
CA GLY A 15 9.02 -3.22 5.78
C GLY A 15 7.74 -3.44 4.94
N LEU A 16 7.06 -2.37 4.53
CA LEU A 16 5.91 -2.47 3.65
C LEU A 16 6.30 -2.92 2.23
N GLU A 17 7.45 -2.48 1.70
CA GLU A 17 7.95 -2.91 0.39
C GLU A 17 8.15 -4.44 0.31
N GLU A 18 8.60 -5.08 1.39
CA GLU A 18 8.73 -6.54 1.49
C GLU A 18 7.38 -7.27 1.40
N VAL A 19 6.30 -6.66 1.89
CA VAL A 19 4.94 -7.22 1.86
C VAL A 19 4.24 -6.88 0.54
N VAL A 20 4.47 -5.70 -0.02
CA VAL A 20 3.85 -5.24 -1.27
C VAL A 20 4.33 -6.07 -2.46
N SER A 21 5.64 -6.37 -2.53
CA SER A 21 6.24 -7.11 -3.64
C SER A 21 5.53 -8.45 -3.99
N PRO A 22 5.19 -9.33 -3.02
CA PRO A 22 4.44 -10.55 -3.31
C PRO A 22 2.90 -10.36 -3.41
N THR A 23 2.37 -9.17 -3.12
CA THR A 23 0.93 -8.96 -2.97
C THR A 23 0.32 -8.36 -4.23
N SER A 24 -0.22 -9.20 -5.10
CA SER A 24 -0.71 -8.83 -6.44
C SER A 24 -1.88 -7.83 -6.47
N TRP A 25 -2.59 -7.64 -5.36
CA TRP A 25 -3.70 -6.72 -5.23
C TRP A 25 -3.29 -5.36 -4.64
N ILE A 26 -1.99 -5.11 -4.43
CA ILE A 26 -1.45 -3.79 -4.11
C ILE A 26 -0.82 -3.21 -5.38
N GLY A 27 -1.41 -2.15 -5.91
CA GLY A 27 -0.95 -1.49 -7.13
C GLY A 27 0.20 -0.50 -6.89
N ASP A 28 0.19 0.18 -5.73
CA ASP A 28 1.19 1.20 -5.39
C ASP A 28 1.38 1.36 -3.88
N LEU A 29 2.59 1.76 -3.49
CA LEU A 29 2.99 2.16 -2.14
C LEU A 29 3.67 3.54 -2.20
N ARG A 30 3.00 4.54 -1.62
CA ARG A 30 3.49 5.94 -1.60
C ARG A 30 3.36 6.57 -0.23
N GLY A 31 4.07 7.67 0.02
CA GLY A 31 4.02 8.33 1.33
C GLY A 31 5.22 9.23 1.65
N ARG A 32 5.14 9.93 2.80
CA ARG A 32 6.21 10.80 3.32
C ARG A 32 6.26 10.74 4.85
N GLY A 33 7.46 10.50 5.39
CA GLY A 33 7.64 10.34 6.84
C GLY A 33 6.84 9.14 7.33
N LEU A 34 5.95 9.34 8.30
CA LEU A 34 5.09 8.30 8.85
C LEU A 34 3.71 8.21 8.20
N MET A 35 3.42 9.04 7.19
CA MET A 35 2.20 8.93 6.41
C MET A 35 2.46 8.06 5.18
N VAL A 36 1.71 6.97 5.07
CA VAL A 36 1.79 6.01 3.98
C VAL A 36 0.41 5.79 3.38
N ALA A 37 0.38 5.47 2.09
CA ALA A 37 -0.81 5.08 1.35
C ALA A 37 -0.51 3.81 0.56
N LEU A 38 -1.45 2.88 0.60
CA LEU A 38 -1.49 1.67 -0.20
C LEU A 38 -2.64 1.80 -1.18
N GLU A 39 -2.37 1.54 -2.45
CA GLU A 39 -3.41 1.48 -3.47
C GLU A 39 -3.85 0.03 -3.67
N ILE A 40 -5.12 -0.24 -3.39
CA ILE A 40 -5.69 -1.58 -3.49
C ILE A 40 -6.38 -1.70 -4.84
N VAL A 41 -5.99 -2.72 -5.60
CA VAL A 41 -6.43 -2.93 -6.98
C VAL A 41 -6.89 -4.36 -7.22
N GLY A 42 -7.68 -4.55 -8.27
CA GLY A 42 -8.15 -5.86 -8.73
C GLY A 42 -8.12 -5.94 -10.25
N THR A 43 -8.18 -7.17 -10.77
CA THR A 43 -8.41 -7.43 -12.19
C THR A 43 -9.89 -7.68 -12.40
N ASP A 44 -10.60 -6.76 -13.06
CA ASP A 44 -11.94 -7.09 -13.55
C ASP A 44 -11.79 -8.17 -14.63
N SER A 45 -12.54 -9.26 -14.50
CA SER A 45 -12.24 -10.56 -15.12
C SER A 45 -12.39 -10.57 -16.66
N GLY A 46 -12.72 -9.45 -17.29
CA GLY A 46 -12.92 -9.34 -18.74
C GLY A 46 -11.95 -8.42 -19.49
N SER A 47 -11.28 -7.45 -18.83
CA SER A 47 -10.49 -6.41 -19.52
C SER A 47 -8.99 -6.54 -19.34
N GLY A 48 -8.53 -7.31 -18.35
CA GLY A 48 -7.11 -7.38 -17.98
C GLY A 48 -6.55 -6.08 -17.40
N ASN A 49 -7.38 -5.03 -17.25
CA ASN A 49 -6.99 -3.78 -16.64
C ASN A 49 -7.00 -3.90 -15.12
N THR A 50 -6.01 -3.29 -14.51
CA THR A 50 -5.93 -3.08 -13.07
C THR A 50 -6.80 -1.87 -12.71
N GLU A 51 -7.84 -2.11 -11.92
CA GLU A 51 -8.80 -1.09 -11.49
C GLU A 51 -8.81 -0.97 -9.95
N PRO A 52 -9.15 0.20 -9.38
CA PRO A 52 -9.30 0.36 -7.93
C PRO A 52 -10.30 -0.65 -7.35
N TYR A 53 -9.95 -1.29 -6.23
CA TYR A 53 -10.78 -2.31 -5.58
C TYR A 53 -11.26 -1.84 -4.18
N PRO A 54 -12.37 -1.08 -4.12
CA PRO A 54 -12.83 -0.43 -2.88
C PRO A 54 -13.30 -1.41 -1.80
N GLU A 55 -13.94 -2.52 -2.16
CA GLU A 55 -14.42 -3.51 -1.18
C GLU A 55 -13.26 -4.14 -0.40
N ARG A 56 -12.20 -4.56 -1.11
CA ARG A 56 -10.98 -5.06 -0.47
C ARG A 56 -10.25 -3.99 0.33
N ALA A 57 -10.27 -2.74 -0.14
CA ALA A 57 -9.69 -1.63 0.61
C ALA A 57 -10.41 -1.40 1.95
N ALA A 58 -11.75 -1.49 1.96
CA ALA A 58 -12.54 -1.42 3.18
C ALA A 58 -12.25 -2.60 4.10
N GLU A 59 -12.26 -3.83 3.58
CA GLU A 59 -11.91 -5.04 4.35
C GLU A 59 -10.52 -4.91 4.99
N PHE A 60 -9.52 -4.43 4.24
CA PHE A 60 -8.16 -4.25 4.74
C PHE A 60 -8.03 -3.20 5.85
N LEU A 61 -8.84 -2.14 5.83
CA LEU A 61 -8.76 -1.04 6.80
C LEU A 61 -9.62 -1.28 8.06
N GLU A 62 -10.63 -2.13 7.98
CA GLU A 62 -11.61 -2.36 9.06
C GLU A 62 -11.26 -3.56 9.97
N THR A 63 -10.14 -4.26 9.73
CA THR A 63 -9.65 -5.37 10.58
C THR A 63 -8.99 -4.91 11.87
#